data_AF-A0A150FSJ9-F1
#
_entry.id   AF-A0A150FSJ9-F1
#
_cell.length_a   1.000
_cell.length_b   1.000
_cell.length_c   1.000
_cell.angle_alpha   90.00
_cell.angle_beta   90.00
_cell.angle_gamma   90.00
#
_symmetry.space_group_name_H-M   'P 1'
#
loop_
_entity.id
_entity.type
_entity.pdbx_description
1 polymer ?
#
loop_
_entity_poly.entity_id
_entity_poly.type
_entity_poly.pdbx_seq_one_letter_code
_entity_poly.pdbx_strand_id
1 'polypeptide(L)'
;MKKRKKGNLYSILAVAFILFLIGNVIYGFIYQGILIKRYKSEISNLKEQIQMTKEENEKMQNEIQNYKEDEFIEKIARERLKMVKPGEIIYIDVNRNRN
;
A
#
# COMPACT_ATOMS: atom_id res chain seq x y z
N MET A 1 -38.25 -23.05 62.16
CA MET A 1 -37.11 -23.65 61.40
C MET A 1 -37.19 -23.25 59.92
N LYS A 2 -36.24 -22.45 59.39
CA LYS A 2 -36.13 -22.16 57.94
C LYS A 2 -34.64 -22.12 57.54
N LYS A 3 -34.03 -23.30 57.38
CA LYS A 3 -32.68 -23.48 56.81
C LYS A 3 -32.79 -23.99 55.37
N ARG A 4 -33.18 -23.13 54.40
CA ARG A 4 -33.25 -23.50 52.96
C ARG A 4 -32.91 -22.35 51.98
N LYS A 5 -32.09 -21.36 52.36
CA LYS A 5 -31.77 -20.22 51.46
C LYS A 5 -30.39 -20.25 50.79
N LYS A 6 -29.43 -21.06 51.27
CA LYS A 6 -28.06 -21.05 50.72
C LYS A 6 -27.92 -21.72 49.34
N GLY A 7 -28.67 -22.78 49.05
CA GLY A 7 -28.60 -23.48 47.75
C GLY A 7 -29.04 -22.61 46.55
N ASN A 8 -30.04 -21.75 46.76
CA ASN A 8 -30.57 -20.88 45.72
C ASN A 8 -29.59 -19.77 45.31
N LEU A 9 -28.68 -19.35 46.20
CA LEU A 9 -27.69 -18.32 45.88
C LEU A 9 -26.60 -18.85 44.96
N TYR A 10 -26.08 -20.06 45.23
CA TYR A 10 -25.07 -20.68 44.37
C TYR A 10 -25.61 -21.01 42.98
N SER A 11 -26.88 -21.44 42.87
CA SER A 11 -27.51 -21.65 41.57
C SER A 11 -27.68 -20.35 40.78
N ILE A 12 -28.08 -19.25 41.43
CA ILE A 12 -28.18 -17.93 40.80
C ILE A 12 -26.80 -17.45 40.32
N LEU A 13 -25.76 -17.62 41.15
CA LEU A 13 -24.40 -17.23 40.80
C LEU A 13 -23.84 -18.06 39.64
N ALA A 14 -24.13 -19.36 39.60
CA ALA A 14 -23.75 -20.23 38.49
C ALA A 14 -24.42 -19.81 37.17
N VAL A 15 -25.71 -19.49 37.20
CA VAL A 15 -26.43 -18.99 36.00
C VAL A 15 -25.88 -17.64 35.55
N ALA A 16 -25.62 -16.72 36.48
CA ALA A 16 -25.02 -15.43 36.16
C ALA A 16 -23.62 -15.57 35.53
N PHE A 17 -22.81 -16.51 36.04
CA PHE A 17 -21.50 -16.81 35.46
C PHE A 17 -21.60 -17.38 34.04
N ILE A 18 -22.55 -18.29 33.80
CA ILE A 18 -22.80 -18.84 32.45
C ILE A 18 -23.25 -17.72 31.50
N LEU A 19 -24.16 -16.85 31.92
CA LEU A 19 -24.61 -15.71 31.12
C LEU A 19 -23.46 -14.74 30.83
N PHE A 20 -22.57 -14.51 31.79
CA PHE A 20 -21.37 -13.71 31.59
C PHE A 20 -20.46 -14.33 30.53
N LEU A 21 -20.20 -15.63 30.59
CA LEU A 21 -19.39 -16.33 29.59
C LEU A 21 -20.01 -16.22 28.18
N ILE A 22 -21.32 -16.44 28.07
CA ILE A 22 -22.04 -16.32 26.79
C ILE A 22 -21.96 -14.88 26.28
N GLY A 23 -22.13 -13.88 27.15
CA GLY A 23 -22.01 -12.46 26.79
C GLY A 23 -20.63 -12.10 26.24
N ASN A 24 -19.55 -12.62 26.83
CA ASN A 24 -18.19 -12.41 26.33
C ASN A 24 -17.98 -13.01 24.95
N VAL A 25 -18.51 -14.21 24.71
CA VAL A 25 -18.42 -14.87 23.41
C VAL A 25 -19.16 -14.05 22.34
N ILE A 26 -20.40 -13.62 22.63
CA ILE A 26 -21.19 -12.79 21.72
C ILE A 26 -20.48 -11.46 21.43
N TYR A 27 -19.95 -10.80 22.45
CA TYR A 27 -19.20 -9.55 22.29
C TYR A 27 -17.98 -9.75 21.39
N GLY A 28 -17.23 -10.82 21.60
CA GLY A 28 -16.08 -11.19 20.77
C GLY A 28 -16.47 -11.38 19.30
N PHE A 29 -17.57 -12.09 19.02
CA PHE A 29 -18.06 -12.28 17.65
C PHE A 29 -18.47 -10.98 16.96
N ILE A 30 -19.15 -10.07 17.68
CA ILE A 30 -19.53 -8.76 17.13
C ILE A 30 -18.28 -7.95 16.78
N TYR A 31 -17.31 -7.88 17.70
CA TYR A 31 -16.08 -7.14 17.49
C TYR A 31 -15.27 -7.69 16.30
N GLN A 32 -15.14 -9.02 16.22
CA GLN A 32 -14.48 -9.68 15.08
C GLN A 32 -15.22 -9.40 13.76
N GLY A 33 -16.54 -9.39 13.75
CA GLY A 33 -17.34 -9.07 12.56
C GLY A 33 -17.06 -7.66 12.03
N ILE A 34 -16.97 -6.66 12.92
CA ILE A 34 -16.64 -5.28 12.56
C ILE A 34 -15.21 -5.18 12.01
N LEU A 35 -14.25 -5.84 12.66
CA LEU A 35 -12.85 -5.89 12.22
C LEU A 35 -12.72 -6.49 10.81
N ILE A 36 -13.38 -7.61 10.55
CA ILE A 36 -13.35 -8.27 9.23
C ILE A 36 -13.90 -7.33 8.15
N LYS A 37 -14.99 -6.61 8.44
CA LYS A 37 -15.54 -5.64 7.49
C LYS A 37 -14.55 -4.51 7.20
N ARG A 38 -13.89 -3.98 8.24
CA ARG A 38 -12.87 -2.93 8.09
C ARG A 38 -11.69 -3.42 7.25
N TYR A 39 -11.13 -4.57 7.57
CA TYR A 39 -10.00 -5.13 6.82
C TYR A 39 -10.36 -5.44 5.38
N LYS A 40 -11.57 -5.94 5.10
CA LYS A 40 -12.04 -6.12 3.72
C LYS A 40 -12.09 -4.80 2.95
N SER A 41 -12.60 -3.73 3.57
CA SER A 41 -12.62 -2.40 2.95
C SER A 41 -11.20 -1.90 2.68
N GLU A 42 -10.29 -2.06 3.63
CA GLU A 42 -8.90 -1.61 3.51
C GLU A 42 -8.16 -2.37 2.41
N ILE A 43 -8.35 -3.69 2.32
CA ILE A 43 -7.81 -4.52 1.23
C ILE A 43 -8.36 -4.05 -0.12
N SER A 44 -9.66 -3.74 -0.21
CA SER A 44 -10.26 -3.25 -1.45
C SER A 44 -9.62 -1.94 -1.90
N ASN A 45 -9.50 -0.98 -0.98
CA ASN A 45 -8.90 0.33 -1.27
C ASN A 45 -7.42 0.21 -1.65
N LEU A 46 -6.67 -0.66 -0.97
CA LEU A 46 -5.27 -0.92 -1.30
C LEU A 46 -5.12 -1.56 -2.68
N LYS A 47 -5.99 -2.50 -3.04
CA LYS A 47 -5.99 -3.11 -4.37
C LYS A 47 -6.27 -2.08 -5.47
N GLU A 48 -7.22 -1.18 -5.23
CA GLU A 48 -7.53 -0.08 -6.16
C GLU A 48 -6.33 0.86 -6.32
N GLN A 49 -5.67 1.23 -5.22
CA GLN A 49 -4.43 2.03 -5.27
C GLN A 49 -3.32 1.34 -6.06
N ILE A 50 -3.09 0.05 -5.81
CA ILE A 50 -2.10 -0.74 -6.56
C ILE A 50 -2.45 -0.75 -8.05
N GLN A 51 -3.72 -0.93 -8.40
CA GLN A 51 -4.15 -0.91 -9.78
C GLN A 51 -3.90 0.45 -10.44
N MET A 52 -4.32 1.54 -9.81
CA MET A 52 -4.08 2.90 -10.33
C MET A 52 -2.59 3.18 -10.52
N THR A 53 -1.75 2.86 -9.52
CA THR A 53 -0.30 3.04 -9.63
C THR A 53 0.31 2.17 -10.71
N LYS A 54 -0.24 0.97 -10.94
CA LYS A 54 0.23 0.10 -12.02
C LYS A 54 -0.13 0.68 -13.39
N GLU A 55 -1.36 1.15 -13.57
CA GLU A 55 -1.82 1.80 -14.80
C GLU A 55 -1.00 3.08 -15.09
N GLU A 56 -0.71 3.88 -14.07
CA GLU A 56 0.14 5.07 -14.18
C GLU A 56 1.58 4.69 -14.58
N ASN A 57 2.15 3.65 -13.95
CA ASN A 57 3.46 3.15 -14.34
C ASN A 57 3.49 2.63 -15.78
N GLU A 58 2.49 1.86 -16.22
CA GLU A 58 2.40 1.36 -17.59
C GLU A 58 2.27 2.52 -18.58
N LYS A 59 1.47 3.54 -18.26
CA LYS A 59 1.36 4.76 -19.07
C LYS A 59 2.70 5.49 -19.18
N MET A 60 3.39 5.72 -18.06
CA MET A 60 4.72 6.35 -18.05
C MET A 60 5.75 5.51 -18.82
N GLN A 61 5.70 4.19 -18.72
CA GLN A 61 6.59 3.32 -19.50
C GLN A 61 6.32 3.40 -21.01
N ASN A 62 5.05 3.45 -21.41
CA ASN A 62 4.67 3.63 -22.81
C ASN A 62 5.10 5.02 -23.32
N GLU A 63 4.92 6.07 -22.53
CA GLU A 63 5.42 7.41 -22.86
C GLU A 63 6.95 7.39 -23.00
N ILE A 64 7.67 6.80 -22.05
CA ILE A 64 9.12 6.62 -22.13
C ILE A 64 9.49 5.83 -23.40
N GLN A 65 8.77 4.78 -23.77
CA GLN A 65 9.04 3.98 -24.96
C GLN A 65 8.82 4.80 -26.24
N ASN A 66 7.76 5.59 -26.31
CA ASN A 66 7.47 6.50 -27.42
C ASN A 66 8.53 7.63 -27.52
N TYR A 67 9.00 8.17 -26.39
CA TYR A 67 10.10 9.14 -26.36
C TYR A 67 11.48 8.51 -26.58
N LYS A 68 11.62 7.19 -26.37
CA LYS A 68 12.84 6.41 -26.63
C LYS A 68 12.96 5.97 -28.09
N GLU A 69 12.04 6.36 -28.99
CA GLU A 69 12.22 6.20 -30.43
C GLU A 69 13.54 6.88 -30.83
N ASP A 70 14.56 6.04 -31.00
CA ASP A 70 15.96 6.18 -31.45
C ASP A 70 16.68 7.53 -31.29
N GLU A 71 16.10 8.65 -31.68
CA GLU A 71 16.73 9.97 -31.67
C GLU A 71 17.08 10.47 -30.25
N PHE A 72 16.24 10.18 -29.25
CA PHE A 72 16.51 10.54 -27.85
C PHE A 72 17.59 9.64 -27.23
N ILE A 73 17.57 8.35 -27.53
CA ILE A 73 18.60 7.41 -27.08
C ILE A 73 19.94 7.78 -27.72
N GLU A 74 19.95 8.09 -29.01
CA GLU A 74 21.12 8.55 -29.75
C GLU A 74 21.67 9.85 -29.16
N LYS A 75 20.80 10.82 -28.82
CA LYS A 75 21.20 12.07 -28.18
C LYS A 75 21.85 11.84 -26.81
N ILE A 76 21.22 11.05 -25.93
CA ILE A 76 21.78 10.71 -24.62
C ILE A 76 23.11 9.95 -24.75
N ALA A 77 23.22 9.02 -25.71
CA ALA A 77 24.46 8.31 -25.99
C ALA A 77 25.55 9.25 -26.50
N ARG A 78 25.23 10.18 -27.41
CA ARG A 78 26.14 11.21 -27.93
C ARG A 78 26.66 12.12 -26.82
N GLU A 79 25.79 12.60 -25.93
CA GLU A 79 26.16 13.45 -24.80
C GLU A 79 27.07 12.72 -23.79
N ARG A 80 26.77 11.46 -23.48
CA ARG A 80 27.57 10.65 -22.53
C ARG A 80 28.91 10.19 -23.10
N LEU A 81 28.96 9.85 -24.38
CA LEU A 81 30.16 9.35 -25.06
C LEU A 81 31.00 10.45 -25.72
N LYS A 82 30.56 11.71 -25.64
CA LYS A 82 31.15 12.86 -26.36
C LYS A 82 31.27 12.60 -27.87
N MET A 83 30.28 11.93 -28.45
CA MET A 83 30.22 11.62 -29.88
C MET A 83 29.41 12.69 -30.61
N VAL A 84 29.82 13.03 -31.82
CA VAL A 84 29.15 14.03 -32.68
C VAL A 84 28.68 13.38 -33.97
N LYS A 85 27.58 13.89 -34.55
CA LYS A 85 27.03 13.40 -35.82
C LYS A 85 27.94 13.82 -36.98
N PRO A 86 28.02 13.05 -38.09
CA PRO A 86 28.77 13.48 -39.27
C PRO A 86 28.32 14.87 -39.74
N GLY A 87 29.21 15.87 -39.68
CA GLY A 87 28.94 17.27 -40.01
C GLY A 87 28.88 18.24 -38.83
N GLU A 88 28.92 17.78 -37.57
CA GLU A 88 28.99 18.63 -36.38
C GLU A 88 30.46 18.91 -35.97
N ILE A 89 30.78 20.16 -35.60
CA ILE A 89 32.14 20.58 -35.19
C ILE A 89 32.15 20.84 -33.68
N ILE A 90 33.06 20.18 -32.96
CA ILE A 90 33.26 20.42 -31.52
C ILE A 90 34.04 21.72 -31.33
N TYR A 91 33.40 22.74 -30.74
CA TYR A 91 34.08 23.95 -30.29
C TYR A 91 34.58 23.75 -28.84
N ILE A 92 35.90 23.62 -28.69
CA ILE A 92 36.54 23.65 -27.37
C ILE A 92 37.01 25.09 -27.14
N ASP A 93 36.34 25.80 -26.24
CA ASP A 93 36.76 27.14 -25.83
C ASP A 93 38.02 27.03 -24.95
N VAL A 94 39.18 27.23 -25.56
CA VAL A 94 40.50 27.21 -24.90
C VAL A 94 40.78 28.47 -24.06
N ASN A 95 39.88 29.47 -24.05
CA ASN A 95 40.08 30.72 -23.32
C ASN A 95 39.41 30.76 -21.94
N ARG A 96 38.68 29.71 -21.54
CA ARG A 96 37.96 29.66 -20.25
C ARG A 96 38.84 29.34 -19.03
N ASN A 97 40.16 29.55 -19.11
CA ASN A 97 41.09 29.30 -18.00
C ASN A 97 42.12 30.42 -17.83
N ARG A 98 41.66 31.67 -17.93
CA ARG A 98 42.33 32.85 -17.36
C ARG A 98 41.29 33.72 -16.65
N ASN A 99 41.02 33.40 -15.39
CA ASN A 99 40.78 34.32 -14.28
C ASN A 99 40.62 33.51 -12.99
#